data_AF-A0A3B9A5R0-F1
#
_entry.id   AF-A0A3B9A5R0-F1
#
_cell.length_a   1.000
_cell.length_b   1.000
_cell.length_c   1.000
_cell.angle_alpha   90.00
_cell.angle_beta   90.00
_cell.angle_gamma   90.00
#
_symmetry.space_group_name_H-M   'P 1'
#
loop_
_entity.id
_entity.type
_entity.pdbx_description
1 polymer ?
#
loop_
_entity_poly.entity_id
_entity_poly.type
_entity_poly.pdbx_seq_one_letter_code
_entity_poly.pdbx_strand_id
1 'polypeptide(L)'
;MKTPTLNELRQGYQEFQRREKRDAMYKTATFLVAHFWGKPAEMANSLGVLLFTWNQASYRYGSFDFDQLEKCIKKNFPLLEKYRAKNILSYSSNDDEDISQLFREFLIALQISDGNKAGTKSPVATAKALHLLAPAYFPLWDDKIARAYNCYYAYNPVGMYLNLRVFASRLPQHFTWRWMNKIQAKPFSN
;
A
#
# COMPACT_ATOMS: atom_id res chain seq x y z
N MET A 1 19.15 8.07 7.08
CA MET A 1 17.74 8.48 7.34
C MET A 1 17.56 8.67 8.83
N LYS A 2 16.91 9.75 9.27
CA LYS A 2 16.59 9.94 10.69
C LYS A 2 15.39 9.07 11.04
N THR A 3 15.54 8.17 12.01
CA THR A 3 14.42 7.38 12.54
C THR A 3 13.54 8.29 13.41
N PRO A 4 12.23 8.41 13.14
CA PRO A 4 11.35 9.24 13.97
C PRO A 4 11.20 8.62 15.36
N THR A 5 11.12 9.49 16.35
CA THR A 5 10.83 9.13 17.74
C THR A 5 9.38 8.68 17.89
N LEU A 6 9.08 7.97 18.98
CA LEU A 6 7.72 7.55 19.31
C LEU A 6 6.74 8.73 19.41
N ASN A 7 7.19 9.89 19.87
CA ASN A 7 6.35 11.08 20.00
C ASN A 7 6.04 11.71 18.65
N GLU A 8 7.04 11.86 17.76
CA GLU A 8 6.84 12.35 16.39
C GLU A 8 5.84 11.47 15.63
N LEU A 9 5.99 10.15 15.80
CA LEU A 9 5.11 9.14 15.22
C LEU A 9 3.66 9.24 15.75
N ARG A 10 3.48 9.40 17.06
CA ARG A 10 2.15 9.57 17.69
C ARG A 10 1.48 10.87 17.28
N GLN A 11 2.22 11.97 17.23
CA GLN A 11 1.73 13.27 16.77
C GLN A 11 1.31 13.21 15.30
N GLY A 12 2.12 12.58 14.44
CA GLY A 12 1.78 12.34 13.04
C GLY A 12 0.47 11.56 12.88
N TYR A 13 0.24 10.55 13.73
CA TYR A 13 -1.00 9.79 13.75
C TYR A 13 -2.22 10.62 14.16
N GLN A 14 -2.12 11.37 15.27
CA GLN A 14 -3.22 12.22 15.74
C GLN A 14 -3.60 13.28 14.70
N GLU A 15 -2.60 13.87 14.04
CA GLU A 15 -2.84 14.88 13.03
C GLU A 15 -3.43 14.30 11.74
N PHE A 16 -3.04 13.07 11.38
CA PHE A 16 -3.69 12.33 10.31
C PHE A 16 -5.17 12.10 10.61
N GLN A 17 -5.52 11.60 11.80
CA GLN A 17 -6.92 11.38 12.19
C GLN A 17 -7.77 12.65 12.17
N ARG A 18 -7.19 13.78 12.57
CA ARG A 18 -7.88 15.08 12.59
C ARG A 18 -8.16 15.62 11.18
N ARG A 19 -7.26 15.35 10.22
CA ARG A 19 -7.30 15.95 8.87
C ARG A 19 -7.87 15.04 7.79
N GLU A 20 -7.62 13.73 7.86
CA GLU A 20 -7.91 12.82 6.75
C GLU A 20 -9.35 12.29 6.79
N LYS A 21 -10.26 13.05 6.18
CA LYS A 21 -11.68 12.69 6.07
C LYS A 21 -11.92 11.42 5.23
N ARG A 22 -10.96 10.99 4.41
CA ARG A 22 -11.10 9.82 3.51
C ARG A 22 -10.71 8.50 4.18
N ASP A 23 -10.43 8.49 5.48
CA ASP A 23 -10.17 7.26 6.25
C ASP A 23 -11.32 6.24 6.16
N ALA A 24 -12.55 6.71 6.02
CA ALA A 24 -13.71 5.83 5.78
C ALA A 24 -13.54 4.97 4.51
N MET A 25 -12.96 5.52 3.43
CA MET A 25 -12.72 4.76 2.19
C MET A 25 -11.60 3.74 2.35
N TYR A 26 -10.57 4.05 3.14
CA TYR A 26 -9.56 3.07 3.52
C TYR A 26 -10.18 1.92 4.29
N LYS A 27 -10.93 2.21 5.37
CA LYS A 27 -11.59 1.18 6.19
C LYS A 27 -12.50 0.29 5.36
N THR A 28 -13.25 0.89 4.44
CA THR A 28 -14.15 0.20 3.51
C THR A 28 -13.36 -0.72 2.56
N ALA A 29 -12.33 -0.19 1.88
CA ALA A 29 -11.51 -0.99 0.97
C ALA A 29 -10.78 -2.14 1.70
N THR A 30 -10.23 -1.89 2.89
CA THR A 30 -9.60 -2.94 3.72
C THR A 30 -10.60 -4.04 4.10
N PHE A 31 -11.82 -3.66 4.50
CA PHE A 31 -12.89 -4.62 4.78
C PHE A 31 -13.23 -5.45 3.53
N LEU A 32 -13.42 -4.81 2.37
CA LEU A 32 -13.76 -5.50 1.13
C LEU A 32 -12.65 -6.45 0.67
N VAL A 33 -11.38 -6.03 0.69
CA VAL A 33 -10.24 -6.89 0.37
C VAL A 33 -10.18 -8.11 1.31
N ALA A 34 -10.42 -7.91 2.61
CA ALA A 34 -10.43 -9.01 3.57
C ALA A 34 -11.63 -9.95 3.35
N HIS A 35 -12.81 -9.41 3.06
CA HIS A 35 -14.03 -10.18 2.82
C HIS A 35 -13.95 -11.03 1.53
N PHE A 36 -13.33 -10.48 0.50
CA PHE A 36 -13.16 -11.14 -0.81
C PHE A 36 -11.80 -11.81 -0.98
N TRP A 37 -11.04 -12.01 0.09
CA TRP A 37 -9.73 -12.65 0.00
C TRP A 37 -9.83 -14.03 -0.68
N GLY A 38 -8.97 -14.28 -1.66
CA GLY A 38 -9.03 -15.50 -2.49
C GLY A 38 -9.95 -15.41 -3.71
N LYS A 39 -10.61 -14.25 -3.93
CA LYS A 39 -11.43 -13.99 -5.13
C LYS A 39 -10.82 -12.82 -5.93
N PRO A 40 -9.96 -13.10 -6.93
CA PRO A 40 -9.15 -12.08 -7.58
C PRO A 40 -9.94 -10.92 -8.20
N ALA A 41 -11.09 -11.18 -8.81
CA ALA A 41 -11.92 -10.16 -9.45
C ALA A 41 -12.47 -9.16 -8.42
N GLU A 42 -13.03 -9.67 -7.33
CA GLU A 42 -13.58 -8.86 -6.25
C GLU A 42 -12.48 -8.17 -5.44
N MET A 43 -11.31 -8.78 -5.30
CA MET A 43 -10.12 -8.13 -4.75
C MET A 43 -9.69 -6.94 -5.62
N ALA A 44 -9.65 -7.08 -6.95
CA ALA A 44 -9.35 -5.98 -7.88
C ALA A 44 -10.35 -4.83 -7.72
N ASN A 45 -11.65 -5.13 -7.69
CA ASN A 45 -12.71 -4.16 -7.44
C ASN A 45 -12.53 -3.43 -6.10
N SER A 46 -12.17 -4.18 -5.05
CA SER A 46 -11.92 -3.64 -3.71
C SER A 46 -10.73 -2.68 -3.67
N LEU A 47 -9.67 -2.95 -4.44
CA LEU A 47 -8.53 -2.04 -4.59
C LEU A 47 -8.95 -0.74 -5.30
N GLY A 48 -9.83 -0.83 -6.30
CA GLY A 48 -10.36 0.33 -7.01
C GLY A 48 -11.01 1.38 -6.10
N VAL A 49 -11.76 0.94 -5.09
CA VAL A 49 -12.40 1.83 -4.09
C VAL A 49 -11.39 2.78 -3.45
N LEU A 50 -10.25 2.26 -3.00
CA LEU A 50 -9.21 3.09 -2.39
C LEU A 50 -8.45 3.88 -3.45
N LEU A 51 -8.03 3.24 -4.54
CA LEU A 51 -7.13 3.86 -5.51
C LEU A 51 -7.78 5.05 -6.21
N PHE A 52 -9.07 4.99 -6.55
CA PHE A 52 -9.76 6.13 -7.14
C PHE A 52 -10.08 7.25 -6.14
N THR A 53 -10.06 6.96 -4.84
CA THR A 53 -10.26 7.99 -3.80
C THR A 53 -8.94 8.62 -3.35
N TRP A 54 -7.99 7.80 -2.91
CA TRP A 54 -6.73 8.22 -2.31
C TRP A 54 -5.64 8.50 -3.35
N ASN A 55 -5.80 8.02 -4.58
CA ASN A 55 -4.88 8.26 -5.69
C ASN A 55 -5.56 8.95 -6.89
N GLN A 56 -6.64 9.69 -6.60
CA GLN A 56 -7.48 10.38 -7.58
C GLN A 56 -6.68 11.30 -8.52
N ALA A 57 -5.64 11.97 -8.03
CA ALA A 57 -4.80 12.83 -8.86
C ALA A 57 -4.08 12.08 -10.00
N SER A 58 -3.75 10.79 -9.81
CA SER A 58 -3.21 9.95 -10.89
C SER A 58 -4.33 9.50 -11.83
N TYR A 59 -5.45 9.02 -11.29
CA TYR A 59 -6.52 8.40 -12.09
C TYR A 59 -7.58 9.38 -12.63
N ARG A 60 -7.43 10.69 -12.41
CA ARG A 60 -8.32 11.70 -13.03
C ARG A 60 -8.21 11.76 -14.56
N TYR A 61 -7.21 11.10 -15.14
CA TYR A 61 -6.94 11.08 -16.58
C TYR A 61 -7.28 9.75 -17.26
N GLY A 62 -7.78 8.78 -16.51
CA GLY A 62 -8.09 7.44 -16.99
C GLY A 62 -8.10 6.41 -15.88
N SER A 63 -8.66 5.24 -16.17
CA SER A 63 -8.71 4.10 -15.25
C SER A 63 -7.52 3.16 -15.49
N PHE A 64 -7.29 2.22 -14.57
CA PHE A 64 -6.55 1.00 -14.88
C PHE A 64 -7.52 -0.10 -15.34
N ASP A 65 -6.98 -1.15 -15.95
CA ASP A 65 -7.72 -2.31 -16.43
C ASP A 65 -7.94 -3.31 -15.27
N PHE A 66 -9.20 -3.52 -14.91
CA PHE A 66 -9.58 -4.43 -13.82
C PHE A 66 -9.29 -5.90 -14.15
N ASP A 67 -9.42 -6.33 -15.41
CA ASP A 67 -9.10 -7.70 -15.83
C ASP A 67 -7.59 -7.94 -15.77
N GLN A 68 -6.79 -6.92 -16.11
CA GLN A 68 -5.35 -6.98 -15.97
C GLN A 68 -4.93 -7.06 -14.49
N LEU A 69 -5.58 -6.28 -13.62
CA LEU A 69 -5.36 -6.33 -12.18
C LEU A 69 -5.78 -7.68 -11.57
N GLU A 70 -6.92 -8.23 -11.99
CA GLU A 70 -7.37 -9.57 -11.60
C GLU A 70 -6.32 -10.63 -11.95
N LYS A 71 -5.85 -10.64 -13.20
CA LYS A 71 -4.81 -11.57 -13.67
C LYS A 71 -3.53 -11.42 -12.85
N CYS A 72 -3.13 -10.18 -12.53
CA CYS A 72 -1.98 -9.90 -11.68
C CYS A 72 -2.16 -10.48 -10.27
N ILE A 73 -3.31 -10.25 -9.63
CA ILE A 73 -3.63 -10.79 -8.30
C ILE A 73 -3.61 -12.33 -8.34
N LYS A 74 -4.29 -12.94 -9.32
CA LYS A 74 -4.36 -14.40 -9.47
C LYS A 74 -2.98 -15.02 -9.63
N LYS A 75 -2.14 -14.46 -10.50
CA LYS A 75 -0.77 -14.93 -10.74
C LYS A 75 0.09 -14.86 -9.46
N ASN A 76 -0.06 -13.79 -8.70
CA ASN A 76 0.79 -13.52 -7.53
C ASN A 76 0.18 -13.98 -6.21
N PHE A 77 -0.98 -14.64 -6.22
CA PHE A 77 -1.72 -14.99 -5.01
C PHE A 77 -0.89 -15.76 -3.97
N PRO A 78 -0.04 -16.75 -4.32
CA PRO A 78 0.81 -17.43 -3.34
C PRO A 78 1.78 -16.49 -2.61
N LEU A 79 2.37 -15.51 -3.31
CA LEU A 79 3.23 -14.50 -2.69
C LEU A 79 2.41 -13.55 -1.82
N LEU A 80 1.23 -13.14 -2.29
CA LEU A 80 0.32 -12.29 -1.51
C LEU A 80 -0.11 -12.97 -0.20
N GLU A 81 -0.41 -14.27 -0.21
CA GLU A 81 -0.70 -15.03 1.01
C GLU A 81 0.51 -15.11 1.94
N LYS A 82 1.69 -15.44 1.41
CA LYS A 82 2.95 -15.47 2.17
C LYS A 82 3.16 -14.15 2.92
N TYR A 83 3.01 -13.02 2.25
CA TYR A 83 3.29 -11.72 2.87
C TYR A 83 2.14 -11.15 3.69
N ARG A 84 0.89 -11.53 3.42
CA ARG A 84 -0.25 -11.14 4.27
C ARG A 84 -0.14 -11.71 5.68
N ALA A 85 0.46 -12.90 5.82
CA ALA A 85 0.73 -13.52 7.12
C ALA A 85 1.97 -12.96 7.84
N LYS A 86 2.81 -12.17 7.16
CA LYS A 86 4.04 -11.60 7.72
C LYS A 86 3.82 -10.21 8.33
N ASN A 87 4.79 -9.79 9.13
CA ASN A 87 4.89 -8.42 9.63
C ASN A 87 6.16 -7.76 9.09
N ILE A 88 6.17 -6.44 8.86
CA ILE A 88 7.37 -5.74 8.36
C ILE A 88 8.59 -5.88 9.27
N LEU A 89 8.37 -6.16 10.56
CA LEU A 89 9.45 -6.45 11.52
C LEU A 89 10.17 -7.77 11.21
N SER A 90 9.51 -8.69 10.50
CA SER A 90 10.11 -9.94 10.03
C SER A 90 10.73 -9.80 8.63
N TYR A 91 10.88 -8.58 8.12
CA TYR A 91 11.53 -8.32 6.84
C TYR A 91 12.99 -8.82 6.87
N SER A 92 13.40 -9.46 5.78
CA SER A 92 14.79 -9.80 5.50
C SER A 92 15.12 -9.52 4.03
N SER A 93 16.41 -9.44 3.69
CA SER A 93 16.86 -9.29 2.30
C SER A 93 16.43 -10.46 1.40
N ASN A 94 16.10 -11.62 1.97
CA ASN A 94 15.55 -12.76 1.21
C ASN A 94 14.16 -12.49 0.64
N ASP A 95 13.48 -11.45 1.13
CA ASP A 95 12.16 -11.03 0.63
C ASP A 95 12.29 -10.05 -0.57
N ASP A 96 13.49 -9.54 -0.88
CA ASP A 96 13.67 -8.45 -1.84
C ASP A 96 13.28 -8.83 -3.27
N GLU A 97 13.56 -10.07 -3.69
CA GLU A 97 13.21 -10.55 -5.04
C GLU A 97 11.70 -10.63 -5.22
N ASP A 98 10.99 -11.29 -4.29
CA ASP A 98 9.54 -11.39 -4.33
C ASP A 98 8.87 -10.01 -4.26
N ILE A 99 9.36 -9.11 -3.40
CA ILE A 99 8.81 -7.76 -3.27
C ILE A 99 9.06 -6.98 -4.57
N SER A 100 10.23 -7.14 -5.19
CA SER A 100 10.55 -6.52 -6.47
C SER A 100 9.64 -7.01 -7.58
N GLN A 101 9.40 -8.32 -7.63
CA GLN A 101 8.48 -8.93 -8.58
C GLN A 101 7.06 -8.39 -8.37
N LEU A 102 6.50 -8.49 -7.16
CA LEU A 102 5.18 -7.97 -6.83
C LEU A 102 5.05 -6.49 -7.21
N PHE A 103 6.04 -5.68 -6.86
CA PHE A 103 6.00 -4.26 -7.16
C PHE A 103 5.98 -4.00 -8.68
N ARG A 104 6.84 -4.67 -9.46
CA ARG A 104 6.88 -4.49 -10.93
C ARG A 104 5.59 -4.94 -11.60
N GLU A 105 5.04 -6.08 -11.18
CA GLU A 105 3.81 -6.62 -11.75
C GLU A 105 2.61 -5.72 -11.46
N PHE A 106 2.45 -5.27 -10.20
CA PHE A 106 1.40 -4.32 -9.85
C PHE A 106 1.62 -2.94 -10.48
N LEU A 107 2.86 -2.51 -10.70
CA LEU A 107 3.15 -1.25 -11.38
C LEU A 107 2.68 -1.26 -12.84
N ILE A 108 2.75 -2.42 -13.50
CA ILE A 108 2.19 -2.61 -14.84
C ILE A 108 0.66 -2.70 -14.78
N ALA A 109 0.12 -3.55 -13.91
CA ALA A 109 -1.33 -3.78 -13.84
C ALA A 109 -2.15 -2.56 -13.40
N LEU A 110 -1.54 -1.61 -12.69
CA LEU A 110 -2.18 -0.39 -12.20
C LEU A 110 -1.88 0.84 -13.07
N GLN A 111 -1.20 0.68 -14.19
CA GLN A 111 -0.98 1.78 -15.13
C GLN A 111 -2.32 2.23 -15.74
N ILE A 112 -2.42 3.49 -16.13
CA ILE A 112 -3.61 3.96 -16.86
C ILE A 112 -3.74 3.16 -18.16
N SER A 113 -4.91 2.57 -18.41
CA SER A 113 -5.17 1.71 -19.57
C SER A 113 -5.79 2.47 -20.75
N ASP A 114 -6.35 3.66 -20.52
CA ASP A 114 -7.11 4.41 -21.51
C ASP A 114 -6.75 5.91 -21.58
N GLY A 115 -7.27 6.57 -22.62
CA GLY A 115 -7.12 8.00 -22.83
C GLY A 115 -5.69 8.48 -23.12
N ASN A 116 -5.52 9.81 -23.08
CA ASN A 116 -4.26 10.48 -23.45
C ASN A 116 -3.10 10.24 -22.46
N LYS A 117 -3.35 9.53 -21.36
CA LYS A 117 -2.36 9.15 -20.35
C LYS A 117 -2.17 7.64 -20.26
N ALA A 118 -2.69 6.86 -21.20
CA ALA A 118 -2.46 5.42 -21.29
C ALA A 118 -0.96 5.08 -21.17
N GLY A 119 -0.65 4.02 -20.41
CA GLY A 119 0.71 3.61 -20.07
C GLY A 119 1.35 4.37 -18.90
N THR A 120 0.70 5.41 -18.35
CA THR A 120 1.24 6.14 -17.19
C THR A 120 1.20 5.26 -15.94
N LYS A 121 2.37 5.05 -15.33
CA LYS A 121 2.55 4.23 -14.12
C LYS A 121 2.55 5.09 -12.86
N SER A 122 2.04 4.55 -11.75
CA SER A 122 2.00 5.24 -10.46
C SER A 122 2.60 4.37 -9.34
N PRO A 123 3.88 4.58 -8.97
CA PRO A 123 4.51 3.88 -7.84
C PRO A 123 3.74 4.04 -6.53
N VAL A 124 3.10 5.20 -6.35
CA VAL A 124 2.23 5.49 -5.20
C VAL A 124 0.97 4.61 -5.21
N ALA A 125 0.33 4.41 -6.38
CA ALA A 125 -0.80 3.48 -6.49
C ALA A 125 -0.38 2.05 -6.15
N THR A 126 0.77 1.61 -6.69
CA THR A 126 1.31 0.27 -6.43
C THR A 126 1.55 0.04 -4.94
N ALA A 127 2.20 0.99 -4.25
CA ALA A 127 2.43 0.85 -2.81
C ALA A 127 1.12 0.81 -2.00
N LYS A 128 0.12 1.63 -2.36
CA LYS A 128 -1.21 1.62 -1.72
C LYS A 128 -1.94 0.29 -1.94
N ALA A 129 -1.87 -0.27 -3.14
CA ALA A 129 -2.48 -1.55 -3.46
C ALA A 129 -1.85 -2.70 -2.66
N LEU A 130 -0.51 -2.79 -2.67
CA LEU A 130 0.21 -3.81 -1.89
C LEU A 130 -0.04 -3.66 -0.39
N HIS A 131 -0.11 -2.42 0.12
CA HIS A 131 -0.51 -2.16 1.50
C HIS A 131 -1.91 -2.68 1.81
N LEU A 132 -2.92 -2.47 0.96
CA LEU A 132 -4.25 -3.05 1.20
C LEU A 132 -4.25 -4.58 1.21
N LEU A 133 -3.44 -5.20 0.35
CA LEU A 133 -3.36 -6.65 0.22
C LEU A 133 -2.63 -7.31 1.41
N ALA A 134 -1.66 -6.62 2.01
CA ALA A 134 -0.91 -7.13 3.14
C ALA A 134 -0.45 -5.97 4.06
N PRO A 135 -1.37 -5.36 4.83
CA PRO A 135 -1.14 -4.09 5.54
C PRO A 135 -0.11 -4.18 6.66
N ALA A 136 0.03 -5.36 7.27
CA ALA A 136 1.02 -5.66 8.29
C ALA A 136 2.44 -5.84 7.75
N TYR A 137 2.57 -6.04 6.44
CA TYR A 137 3.87 -6.20 5.80
C TYR A 137 4.20 -4.97 4.96
N PHE A 138 3.32 -4.52 4.07
CA PHE A 138 3.61 -3.47 3.11
C PHE A 138 3.38 -2.05 3.63
N PRO A 139 4.40 -1.15 3.72
CA PRO A 139 4.16 0.21 4.16
C PRO A 139 3.52 1.04 3.05
N LEU A 140 2.72 2.01 3.46
CA LEU A 140 2.25 3.08 2.59
C LEU A 140 3.44 3.94 2.13
N TRP A 141 3.34 4.46 0.92
CA TRP A 141 4.35 5.31 0.31
C TRP A 141 3.67 6.34 -0.57
N ASP A 142 3.78 7.61 -0.18
CA ASP A 142 3.29 8.76 -0.96
C ASP A 142 4.44 9.76 -1.19
N ASP A 143 4.16 10.84 -1.93
CA ASP A 143 5.15 11.88 -2.24
C ASP A 143 5.77 12.51 -0.97
N LYS A 144 4.98 12.73 0.08
CA LYS A 144 5.46 13.36 1.32
C LYS A 144 6.39 12.43 2.09
N ILE A 145 6.01 11.16 2.23
CA ILE A 145 6.86 10.11 2.83
C ILE A 145 8.13 9.95 2.00
N ALA A 146 7.99 9.85 0.67
CA ALA A 146 9.10 9.68 -0.25
C ALA A 146 10.15 10.79 -0.13
N ARG A 147 9.71 12.04 -0.06
CA ARG A 147 10.60 13.19 0.14
C ARG A 147 11.20 13.23 1.54
N ALA A 148 10.38 13.03 2.58
CA ALA A 148 10.83 13.09 3.97
C ALA A 148 11.92 12.06 4.30
N TYR A 149 11.85 10.89 3.68
CA TYR A 149 12.79 9.78 3.93
C TYR A 149 13.80 9.54 2.80
N ASN A 150 13.92 10.49 1.85
CA ASN A 150 14.86 10.41 0.72
C ASN A 150 14.74 9.10 -0.09
N CYS A 151 13.50 8.66 -0.30
CA CYS A 151 13.16 7.50 -1.12
C CYS A 151 12.21 7.94 -2.25
N TYR A 152 12.64 8.91 -3.06
CA TYR A 152 11.83 9.46 -4.14
C TYR A 152 11.82 8.54 -5.38
N TYR A 153 10.64 8.22 -5.89
CA TYR A 153 10.40 7.15 -6.87
C TYR A 153 10.63 7.50 -8.34
N ALA A 154 11.17 8.69 -8.67
CA ALA A 154 11.26 9.15 -10.05
C ALA A 154 12.12 8.27 -10.96
N TYR A 155 13.21 7.71 -10.45
CA TYR A 155 14.21 7.00 -11.29
C TYR A 155 14.23 5.49 -11.05
N ASN A 156 14.09 5.04 -9.80
CA ASN A 156 14.12 3.62 -9.43
C ASN A 156 13.02 3.33 -8.39
N PRO A 157 11.75 3.23 -8.79
CA PRO A 157 10.65 3.06 -7.84
C PRO A 157 10.77 1.76 -7.03
N VAL A 158 11.25 0.67 -7.62
CA VAL A 158 11.42 -0.60 -6.91
C VAL A 158 12.49 -0.48 -5.82
N GLY A 159 13.69 -0.01 -6.17
CA GLY A 159 14.77 0.14 -5.20
C GLY A 159 14.44 1.16 -4.10
N MET A 160 13.74 2.24 -4.44
CA MET A 160 13.32 3.23 -3.44
C MET A 160 12.24 2.70 -2.49
N TYR A 161 11.36 1.82 -2.98
CA TYR A 161 10.39 1.14 -2.13
C TYR A 161 11.06 0.15 -1.17
N LEU A 162 12.07 -0.59 -1.63
CA LEU A 162 12.88 -1.47 -0.77
C LEU A 162 13.62 -0.66 0.32
N ASN A 163 14.20 0.50 -0.04
CA ASN A 163 14.84 1.39 0.93
C ASN A 163 13.89 1.87 2.02
N LEU A 164 12.64 2.23 1.65
CA LEU A 164 11.61 2.60 2.63
C LEU A 164 11.29 1.45 3.59
N ARG A 165 11.31 0.20 3.12
CA ARG A 165 11.06 -0.96 3.99
C ARG A 165 12.17 -1.23 4.97
N VAL A 166 13.42 -1.20 4.51
CA VAL A 166 14.58 -1.34 5.39
C VAL A 166 14.51 -0.31 6.51
N PHE A 167 14.01 0.88 6.20
CA PHE A 167 13.75 1.90 7.20
C PHE A 167 12.56 1.55 8.11
N ALA A 168 11.43 1.16 7.54
CA ALA A 168 10.21 0.87 8.30
C ALA A 168 10.30 -0.38 9.19
N SER A 169 11.11 -1.38 8.82
CA SER A 169 11.40 -2.56 9.65
C SER A 169 12.24 -2.25 10.89
N ARG A 170 12.94 -1.11 10.89
CA ARG A 170 13.75 -0.62 12.03
C ARG A 170 12.95 0.26 12.99
N LEU A 171 11.67 0.53 12.71
CA LEU A 171 10.80 1.26 13.63
C LEU A 171 10.47 0.39 14.86
N PRO A 172 10.29 1.00 16.05
CA PRO A 172 9.95 0.25 17.26
C PRO A 172 8.69 -0.62 17.09
N GLN A 173 8.75 -1.87 17.58
CA GLN A 173 7.71 -2.90 17.34
C GLN A 173 6.30 -2.49 17.78
N HIS A 174 6.18 -1.70 18.85
CA HIS A 174 4.90 -1.20 19.36
C HIS A 174 4.23 -0.18 18.43
N PHE A 175 4.97 0.38 17.47
CA PHE A 175 4.45 1.32 16.50
C PHE A 175 4.13 0.68 15.16
N THR A 176 4.89 -0.31 14.68
CA THR A 176 4.48 -1.10 13.50
C THR A 176 3.15 -1.79 13.75
N TRP A 177 2.88 -2.32 14.94
CA TRP A 177 1.54 -2.83 15.28
C TRP A 177 0.44 -1.73 15.27
N ARG A 178 0.73 -0.50 15.70
CA ARG A 178 -0.27 0.59 15.82
C ARG A 178 -0.49 1.36 14.51
N TRP A 179 0.53 1.47 13.66
CA TRP A 179 0.44 2.02 12.30
C TRP A 179 -0.10 1.00 11.30
N MET A 180 0.18 -0.30 11.50
CA MET A 180 -0.22 -1.36 10.58
C MET A 180 -1.50 -2.11 10.98
N ASN A 181 -1.92 -2.09 12.26
CA ASN A 181 -3.18 -2.71 12.72
C ASN A 181 -4.23 -1.76 13.33
N LYS A 182 -3.95 -0.47 13.63
CA LYS A 182 -4.98 0.43 14.19
C LYS A 182 -5.57 1.44 13.21
N ILE A 183 -5.89 0.91 12.02
CA ILE A 183 -7.14 1.24 11.34
C ILE A 183 -8.25 0.19 11.65
N GLN A 184 -7.98 -0.91 12.39
CA GLN A 184 -9.03 -1.85 12.81
C GLN A 184 -8.81 -2.45 14.23
N ALA A 185 -9.60 -2.00 15.22
CA ALA A 185 -10.09 -2.81 16.36
C ALA A 185 -11.19 -2.04 17.16
N LYS A 186 -12.45 -2.44 16.92
CA LYS A 186 -13.74 -2.17 17.61
C LYS A 186 -13.76 -2.74 19.07
N PRO A 187 -14.76 -2.56 19.98
CA PRO A 187 -16.24 -2.48 19.78
C PRO A 187 -17.05 -1.48 20.66
N PHE A 188 -18.36 -1.45 20.40
CA PHE A 188 -19.55 -0.96 21.15
C PHE A 188 -19.32 -0.48 22.60
N SER A 189 -19.99 0.54 23.14
CA SER A 189 -21.44 0.58 23.41
C SER A 189 -21.86 1.93 24.01
N ASN A 190 -23.12 2.30 23.76
CA ASN A 190 -23.92 3.45 24.22
C ASN A 190 -23.51 4.84 23.71
#